data_AF-A0AAN1U925-F1
#
_entry.id   AF-A0AAN1U925-F1
#
_cell.length_a   1.000
_cell.length_b   1.000
_cell.length_c   1.000
_cell.angle_alpha   90.00
_cell.angle_beta   90.00
_cell.angle_gamma   90.00
#
_symmetry.space_group_name_H-M   'P 1'
#
loop_
_entity.id
_entity.type
_entity.pdbx_description
1 polymer ?
#
loop_
_entity_poly.entity_id
_entity_poly.type
_entity_poly.pdbx_seq_one_letter_code
_entity_poly.pdbx_strand_id
1 'polypeptide(L)'
;MKRTLLVALALACAAPGFAHAQRIAPMKAGNFARLCTRPTSAGICDAYIGGLTDGVSLSKINDRNEGDPSAPAGFCVPTTETMPVMRSKVLAWLKAHSETLDKPVGESVFAALHASYPCSVKK
;
A
#
# COMPACT_ATOMS: atom_id res chain seq x y z
N MET A 1 -13.15 18.65 48.48
CA MET A 1 -13.96 17.81 47.56
C MET A 1 -14.01 18.32 46.11
N LYS A 2 -13.81 19.61 45.81
CA LYS A 2 -13.78 20.11 44.42
C LYS A 2 -12.51 19.77 43.62
N ARG A 3 -11.37 19.58 44.28
CA ARG A 3 -10.08 19.30 43.61
C ARG A 3 -9.95 17.86 43.08
N THR A 4 -10.57 16.89 43.74
CA THR A 4 -10.57 15.48 43.31
C THR A 4 -11.44 15.24 42.08
N LEU A 5 -12.45 16.08 41.84
CA LEU A 5 -13.30 15.99 40.65
C LEU A 5 -12.55 16.38 39.36
N LEU A 6 -11.61 17.33 39.45
CA LEU A 6 -10.84 17.83 38.30
C LEU A 6 -9.80 16.83 37.81
N VAL A 7 -9.23 16.02 38.70
CA VAL A 7 -8.24 14.99 38.34
C VAL A 7 -8.89 13.81 37.63
N ALA A 8 -10.13 13.45 37.99
CA ALA A 8 -10.87 12.38 37.33
C ALA A 8 -11.28 12.74 35.89
N LEU A 9 -11.58 14.01 35.61
CA LEU A 9 -11.94 14.47 34.27
C LEU A 9 -10.73 14.49 33.32
N ALA A 10 -9.54 14.84 33.83
CA ALA A 10 -8.31 14.84 33.04
C ALA A 10 -7.87 13.43 32.59
N LEU A 11 -8.18 12.41 33.40
CA LEU A 11 -7.86 11.01 33.05
C LEU A 11 -8.79 10.44 31.96
N ALA A 12 -10.03 10.91 31.87
CA ALA A 12 -10.97 10.48 30.85
C ALA A 12 -10.62 11.00 29.44
N CYS A 13 -9.96 12.17 29.35
CA CYS A 13 -9.46 12.72 28.09
C CYS A 13 -8.13 12.08 27.62
N ALA A 14 -7.48 11.28 28.47
CA ALA A 14 -6.24 10.58 28.15
C ALA A 14 -6.47 9.11 27.73
N ALA A 15 -7.73 8.70 27.53
CA ALA A 15 -7.99 7.43 26.86
C ALA A 15 -7.34 7.50 25.47
N PRO A 16 -6.38 6.61 25.12
CA PRO A 16 -5.88 6.54 23.77
C PRO A 16 -7.10 6.27 22.89
N GLY A 17 -7.51 7.26 22.10
CA GLY A 17 -8.47 7.02 21.03
C GLY A 17 -7.95 5.81 20.27
N PHE A 18 -8.83 4.85 19.97
CA PHE A 18 -8.45 3.68 19.20
C PHE A 18 -7.72 4.17 17.95
N ALA A 19 -6.38 4.08 17.96
CA ALA A 19 -5.60 4.35 16.79
C ALA A 19 -6.09 3.31 15.78
N HIS A 20 -6.83 3.75 14.76
CA HIS A 20 -7.24 2.88 13.67
C HIS A 20 -5.95 2.43 12.99
N ALA A 21 -5.42 1.28 13.44
CA ALA A 21 -4.29 0.66 12.79
C ALA A 21 -4.74 0.36 11.36
N GLN A 22 -4.03 0.92 10.37
CA GLN A 22 -4.31 0.63 8.98
C GLN A 22 -4.26 -0.89 8.79
N ARG A 23 -5.36 -1.46 8.30
CA ARG A 23 -5.44 -2.89 8.06
C ARG A 23 -4.52 -3.25 6.89
N ILE A 24 -3.37 -3.82 7.19
CA ILE A 24 -2.51 -4.43 6.18
C ILE A 24 -3.05 -5.83 5.87
N ALA A 25 -3.10 -6.19 4.59
CA ALA A 25 -3.56 -7.51 4.17
C ALA A 25 -2.70 -8.62 4.82
N PRO A 26 -3.31 -9.65 5.44
CA PRO A 26 -2.57 -10.70 6.13
C PRO A 26 -1.88 -11.69 5.17
N MET A 27 -2.28 -11.67 3.89
CA MET A 27 -1.67 -12.51 2.86
C MET A 27 -0.18 -12.19 2.72
N LYS A 28 0.65 -13.24 2.70
CA LYS A 28 2.09 -13.12 2.46
C LYS A 28 2.41 -13.03 0.96
N ALA A 29 3.44 -12.27 0.61
CA ALA A 29 3.84 -12.07 -0.78
C ALA A 29 4.24 -13.39 -1.49
N GLY A 30 4.81 -14.36 -0.78
CA GLY A 30 5.09 -15.68 -1.33
C GLY A 30 3.84 -16.46 -1.75
N ASN A 31 2.74 -16.33 -1.00
CA ASN A 31 1.47 -16.96 -1.36
C ASN A 31 0.86 -16.28 -2.60
N PHE A 32 0.95 -14.94 -2.65
CA PHE A 32 0.54 -14.15 -3.80
C PHE A 32 1.34 -14.55 -5.06
N ALA A 33 2.67 -14.63 -4.98
CA ALA A 33 3.51 -15.04 -6.11
C ALA A 33 3.09 -16.42 -6.65
N ARG A 34 2.90 -17.41 -5.77
CA ARG A 34 2.43 -18.75 -6.19
C ARG A 34 1.06 -18.69 -6.87
N LEU A 35 0.13 -17.89 -6.35
CA LEU A 35 -1.19 -17.69 -6.97
C LEU A 35 -1.04 -17.09 -8.38
N CYS A 36 -0.27 -16.02 -8.51
CA CYS A 36 -0.19 -15.21 -9.72
C CYS A 36 0.66 -15.82 -10.84
N THR A 37 1.45 -16.86 -10.54
CA THR A 37 2.08 -17.70 -11.58
C THR A 37 1.10 -18.63 -12.30
N ARG A 38 -0.11 -18.84 -11.76
CA ARG A 38 -1.10 -19.74 -12.35
C ARG A 38 -2.01 -18.98 -13.31
N PRO A 39 -2.20 -19.44 -14.56
CA PRO A 39 -3.10 -18.79 -15.51
C PRO A 39 -4.54 -18.65 -15.00
N THR A 40 -5.02 -19.63 -14.22
CA THR A 40 -6.37 -19.64 -13.67
C THR A 40 -6.63 -18.56 -12.62
N SER A 41 -5.58 -17.97 -12.03
CA SER A 41 -5.69 -16.91 -11.01
C SER A 41 -5.20 -15.56 -11.52
N ALA A 42 -4.85 -15.47 -12.80
CA ALA A 42 -4.38 -14.27 -13.47
C ALA A 42 -5.26 -13.04 -13.20
N GLY A 43 -6.57 -13.14 -13.48
CA GLY A 43 -7.50 -12.03 -13.31
C GLY A 43 -7.63 -11.53 -11.87
N ILE A 44 -7.53 -12.42 -10.88
CA ILE A 44 -7.56 -12.04 -9.45
C ILE A 44 -6.31 -11.23 -9.08
N CYS A 45 -5.15 -11.64 -9.59
CA CYS A 45 -3.90 -10.93 -9.37
C CYS A 45 -3.88 -9.57 -10.07
N ASP A 46 -4.43 -9.50 -11.27
CA ASP A 46 -4.57 -8.25 -12.03
C ASP A 46 -5.47 -7.27 -11.28
N ALA A 47 -6.60 -7.75 -10.75
CA ALA A 47 -7.50 -6.93 -9.93
C ALA A 47 -6.83 -6.44 -8.64
N TYR A 48 -6.04 -7.28 -7.96
CA TYR A 48 -5.30 -6.89 -6.76
C TYR A 48 -4.25 -5.81 -7.06
N ILE A 49 -3.44 -6.00 -8.11
CA ILE A 49 -2.40 -5.05 -8.53
C ILE A 49 -3.02 -3.73 -9.01
N GLY A 50 -4.11 -3.81 -9.78
CA GLY A 50 -4.88 -2.65 -10.22
C GLY A 50 -5.43 -1.86 -9.04
N GLY A 51 -6.11 -2.53 -8.09
CA GLY A 51 -6.64 -1.87 -6.91
C GLY A 51 -5.58 -1.20 -6.03
N LEU A 52 -4.39 -1.79 -5.89
CA LEU A 52 -3.26 -1.17 -5.18
C LEU A 52 -2.74 0.06 -5.95
N THR A 53 -2.61 -0.05 -7.27
CA THR A 53 -2.20 1.05 -8.16
C THR A 53 -3.17 2.23 -8.08
N ASP A 54 -4.47 1.96 -8.11
CA ASP A 54 -5.52 2.96 -7.94
C ASP A 54 -5.45 3.57 -6.54
N GLY A 55 -5.31 2.76 -5.49
CA GLY A 55 -5.19 3.22 -4.11
C GLY A 55 -4.01 4.19 -3.91
N VAL A 56 -2.84 3.89 -4.49
CA VAL A 56 -1.66 4.77 -4.43
C VAL A 56 -1.90 6.06 -5.21
N SER A 57 -2.54 5.98 -6.38
CA SER A 57 -2.87 7.15 -7.19
C SER A 57 -3.88 8.07 -6.49
N LEU A 58 -4.89 7.49 -5.84
CA LEU A 58 -5.91 8.20 -5.08
C LEU A 58 -5.37 8.78 -3.77
N SER A 59 -4.39 8.13 -3.12
CA SER A 59 -3.72 8.66 -1.91
C SER A 59 -3.13 10.04 -2.18
N LYS A 60 -2.46 10.24 -3.32
CA LYS A 60 -1.93 11.55 -3.70
C LYS A 60 -3.02 12.63 -3.86
N ILE A 61 -4.19 12.23 -4.36
CA ILE A 61 -5.34 13.14 -4.45
C ILE A 61 -5.84 13.48 -3.04
N ASN A 62 -5.88 12.51 -2.13
CA ASN A 62 -6.22 12.73 -0.73
C ASN A 62 -5.24 13.71 -0.08
N ASP A 63 -3.93 13.47 -0.19
CA ASP A 63 -2.89 14.32 0.41
C ASP A 63 -3.00 15.77 -0.09
N ARG A 64 -3.23 15.95 -1.40
CA ARG A 64 -3.48 17.27 -2.00
C ARG A 64 -4.70 17.95 -1.39
N ASN A 65 -5.80 17.20 -1.20
CA ASN A 65 -7.04 17.73 -0.63
C ASN A 65 -6.91 18.06 0.87
N GLU A 66 -6.03 17.36 1.58
CA GLU A 66 -5.67 17.64 2.98
C GLU A 66 -4.64 18.78 3.13
N GLY A 67 -4.19 19.36 2.01
CA GLY A 67 -3.34 20.56 2.00
C GLY A 67 -1.85 20.27 1.78
N ASP A 68 -1.46 19.05 1.42
CA ASP A 68 -0.09 18.72 0.98
C ASP A 68 -0.04 18.50 -0.56
N PRO A 69 0.05 19.59 -1.35
CA PRO A 69 0.17 19.48 -2.80
C PRO A 69 1.52 18.91 -3.26
N SER A 70 2.50 18.82 -2.35
CA SER A 70 3.86 18.33 -2.62
C SER A 70 4.06 16.86 -2.27
N ALA A 71 3.03 16.18 -1.77
CA ALA A 71 3.09 14.77 -1.40
C ALA A 71 3.65 13.93 -2.57
N PRO A 72 4.73 13.16 -2.34
CA PRO A 72 5.34 12.35 -3.37
C PRO A 72 4.37 11.23 -3.79
N ALA A 73 4.25 11.00 -5.10
CA ALA A 73 3.57 9.81 -5.58
C ALA A 73 4.37 8.57 -5.17
N GLY A 74 3.68 7.51 -4.75
CA GLY A 74 4.33 6.23 -4.46
C GLY A 74 4.96 5.58 -5.70
N PHE A 75 4.36 5.76 -6.88
CA PHE A 75 4.92 5.35 -8.17
C PHE A 75 4.08 5.90 -9.33
N CYS A 76 4.60 5.82 -10.56
CA CYS A 76 4.01 6.43 -11.75
C CYS A 76 3.86 5.42 -12.89
N VAL A 77 2.73 4.71 -12.91
CA VAL A 77 2.40 3.75 -13.98
C VAL A 77 1.92 4.50 -15.23
N PRO A 78 2.49 4.24 -16.43
CA PRO A 78 1.99 4.81 -17.68
C PRO A 78 0.57 4.35 -18.02
N THR A 79 -0.25 5.21 -18.64
CA THR A 79 -1.61 4.85 -19.06
C THR A 79 -1.66 3.76 -20.13
N THR A 80 -0.56 3.53 -20.84
CA THR A 80 -0.40 2.44 -21.82
C THR A 80 -0.02 1.12 -21.19
N GLU A 81 0.25 1.08 -19.88
CA GLU A 81 0.68 -0.13 -19.19
C GLU A 81 -0.50 -1.09 -19.01
N THR A 82 -0.25 -2.38 -19.21
CA THR A 82 -1.31 -3.40 -19.13
C THR A 82 -1.20 -4.22 -17.85
N MET A 83 -2.34 -4.72 -17.33
CA MET A 83 -2.33 -5.54 -16.11
C MET A 83 -1.41 -6.77 -16.21
N PRO A 84 -1.39 -7.54 -17.32
CA PRO A 84 -0.48 -8.67 -17.44
C PRO A 84 1.01 -8.27 -17.38
N VAL A 85 1.36 -7.10 -17.93
CA VAL A 85 2.74 -6.59 -17.86
C VAL A 85 3.07 -6.16 -16.44
N MET A 86 2.19 -5.43 -15.75
CA MET A 86 2.39 -5.09 -14.34
C MET A 86 2.56 -6.33 -13.47
N ARG A 87 1.70 -7.35 -13.64
CA ARG A 87 1.84 -8.63 -12.95
C ARG A 87 3.18 -9.29 -13.22
N SER A 88 3.63 -9.30 -14.48
CA SER A 88 4.94 -9.85 -14.85
C SER A 88 6.09 -9.14 -14.12
N LYS A 89 6.08 -7.79 -14.08
CA LYS A 89 7.11 -7.03 -13.35
C LYS A 89 7.09 -7.28 -11.85
N VAL A 90 5.90 -7.34 -11.23
CA VAL A 90 5.76 -7.67 -9.81
C VAL A 90 6.32 -9.06 -9.52
N LEU A 91 5.98 -10.07 -10.31
CA LEU A 91 6.48 -11.43 -10.14
C LEU A 91 8.00 -11.51 -10.34
N ALA A 92 8.54 -10.83 -11.35
CA ALA A 92 9.97 -10.77 -11.60
C ALA A 92 10.72 -10.13 -10.43
N TRP A 93 10.19 -9.04 -9.87
CA TRP A 93 10.78 -8.37 -8.72
C TRP A 93 10.73 -9.24 -7.46
N LEU A 94 9.58 -9.85 -7.14
CA LEU A 94 9.45 -10.75 -5.98
C LEU A 94 10.39 -11.96 -6.08
N LYS A 95 10.61 -12.49 -7.28
CA LYS A 95 11.60 -13.56 -7.51
C LYS A 95 13.03 -13.11 -7.19
N ALA A 96 13.36 -11.85 -7.49
CA ALA A 96 14.68 -11.28 -7.21
C ALA A 96 14.88 -10.85 -5.74
N HIS A 97 13.80 -10.69 -4.97
CA HIS A 97 13.81 -10.15 -3.60
C HIS A 97 13.15 -11.14 -2.64
N SER A 98 13.74 -12.33 -2.51
CA SER A 98 13.19 -13.46 -1.75
C SER A 98 12.93 -13.14 -0.26
N GLU A 99 13.68 -12.21 0.32
CA GLU A 99 13.52 -11.69 1.68
C GLU A 99 12.17 -10.99 1.89
N THR A 100 11.47 -10.63 0.82
CA THR A 100 10.14 -10.00 0.89
C THR A 100 8.99 -10.99 0.91
N LEU A 101 9.24 -12.28 0.64
CA LEU A 101 8.17 -13.26 0.48
C LEU A 101 7.37 -13.51 1.76
N ASP A 102 7.98 -13.32 2.94
CA ASP A 102 7.34 -13.44 4.26
C ASP A 102 6.70 -12.13 4.75
N LYS A 103 6.81 -11.05 3.97
CA LYS A 103 6.17 -9.78 4.28
C LYS A 103 4.71 -9.76 3.80
N PRO A 104 3.89 -8.82 4.33
CA PRO A 104 2.56 -8.59 3.79
C PRO A 104 2.60 -8.30 2.29
N VAL A 105 1.60 -8.82 1.57
CA VAL A 105 1.51 -8.70 0.11
C VAL A 105 1.46 -7.23 -0.34
N GLY A 106 0.74 -6.37 0.38
CA GLY A 106 0.62 -4.95 0.02
C GLY A 106 1.96 -4.23 0.04
N GLU A 107 2.78 -4.46 1.08
CA GLU A 107 4.12 -3.88 1.20
C GLU A 107 5.02 -4.32 0.05
N SER A 108 5.02 -5.62 -0.26
CA SER A 108 5.95 -6.18 -1.27
C SER A 108 5.53 -5.83 -2.69
N VAL A 109 4.22 -5.82 -2.99
CA VAL A 109 3.71 -5.38 -4.29
C VAL A 109 3.90 -3.88 -4.48
N PHE A 110 3.70 -3.07 -3.44
CA PHE A 110 4.03 -1.65 -3.48
C PHE A 110 5.52 -1.43 -3.80
N ALA A 111 6.43 -2.11 -3.08
CA ALA A 111 7.86 -2.00 -3.31
C ALA A 111 8.25 -2.42 -4.75
N ALA A 112 7.65 -3.50 -5.27
CA ALA A 112 7.88 -3.96 -6.63
C ALA A 112 7.42 -2.92 -7.68
N LEU A 113 6.24 -2.33 -7.50
CA LEU A 113 5.72 -1.29 -8.39
C LEU A 113 6.53 0.00 -8.29
N HIS A 114 6.92 0.40 -7.09
CA HIS A 114 7.82 1.54 -6.85
C HIS A 114 9.15 1.38 -7.57
N ALA A 115 9.77 0.20 -7.50
CA ALA A 115 11.01 -0.06 -8.22
C ALA A 115 10.82 -0.11 -9.74
N SER A 116 9.67 -0.60 -10.21
CA SER A 116 9.39 -0.79 -11.64
C SER A 116 8.94 0.50 -12.34
N TYR A 117 8.35 1.43 -11.60
CA TYR A 117 7.71 2.63 -12.13
C TYR A 117 8.11 3.89 -11.33
N PRO A 118 9.41 4.23 -11.26
CA PRO A 118 9.84 5.43 -10.58
C PRO A 118 9.20 6.66 -11.21
N CYS A 119 8.66 7.54 -10.37
CA CYS A 119 8.17 8.83 -10.84
C CYS A 119 9.33 9.71 -11.28
N SER A 120 9.31 10.19 -12.52
CA SER A 120 10.23 11.24 -12.95
C SER A 120 9.94 12.51 -12.16
N VAL A 121 10.86 12.89 -11.27
CA VAL A 121 10.94 14.26 -10.77
C VAL A 121 11.34 15.13 -11.95
N LYS A 122 10.40 15.92 -12.49
CA LYS A 122 10.79 17.06 -13.31
C LYS A 122 11.66 17.94 -12.41
N LYS A 123 12.96 18.04 -12.75
CA LYS A 123 13.85 19.05 -12.20
C LYS A 123 13.38 20.45 -12.61
#